data_AF-A0A451B1H4-F1
#
_entry.id   AF-A0A451B1H4-F1
#
_cell.length_a   1.000
_cell.length_b   1.000
_cell.length_c   1.000
_cell.angle_alpha   90.00
_cell.angle_beta   90.00
_cell.angle_gamma   90.00
#
_symmetry.space_group_name_H-M   'P 1'
#
loop_
_entity.id
_entity.type
_entity.pdbx_description
1 polymer ?
#
loop_
_entity_poly.entity_id
_entity_poly.type
_entity_poly.pdbx_seq_one_letter_code
_entity_poly.pdbx_strand_id
1 'polypeptide(L)'
;MNAQRARLAGKVEFFLESLEQQKTEDHSEELRKLEERIKVLESEVDPDALEEAMQSVAQGIAAEAGEILDSLPFDDSTRKRRLVFDHKKLQCHQLDGIRQVRMPTIGSDENYLSLHLAFYLVLHRLFAKSRRPVPGLIVIDQVSRPYFPKEKYEKMVDLSEDGDIASKLMDEREKVRKIFDLLFKEVDGAANLQILVFEKAFFPEDERYRNAVRFTWSKPEGLVPADWPEKPLT
;
A
#
# COMPACT_ATOMS: atom_id res chain seq x y z
N MET A 1 -45.76 -58.79 -22.06
CA MET A 1 -44.46 -58.36 -22.63
C MET A 1 -44.53 -57.04 -23.42
N ASN A 2 -45.65 -56.71 -24.08
CA ASN A 2 -45.77 -55.48 -24.90
C ASN A 2 -45.91 -54.17 -24.09
N ALA A 3 -46.59 -54.19 -22.95
CA ALA A 3 -46.82 -52.98 -22.14
C ALA A 3 -45.53 -52.39 -21.53
N GLN A 4 -44.58 -53.23 -21.13
CA GLN A 4 -43.27 -52.77 -20.62
C GLN A 4 -42.42 -52.15 -21.72
N ARG A 5 -42.46 -52.70 -22.95
CA ARG A 5 -41.74 -52.14 -24.11
C ARG A 5 -42.31 -50.78 -24.51
N ALA A 6 -43.64 -50.65 -24.56
CA ALA A 6 -44.30 -49.38 -24.84
C ALA A 6 -43.97 -48.30 -23.80
N ARG A 7 -43.93 -48.68 -22.50
CA ARG A 7 -43.59 -47.75 -21.42
C ARG A 7 -42.11 -47.32 -21.45
N LEU A 8 -41.21 -48.21 -21.87
CA LEU A 8 -39.80 -47.88 -22.03
C LEU A 8 -39.59 -46.94 -23.23
N ALA A 9 -40.23 -47.24 -24.37
CA ALA A 9 -40.20 -46.40 -25.56
C ALA A 9 -40.70 -44.98 -25.27
N GLY A 10 -41.87 -44.83 -24.63
CA GLY A 10 -42.40 -43.51 -24.28
C GLY A 10 -41.55 -42.74 -23.27
N LYS A 11 -40.82 -43.42 -22.38
CA LYS A 11 -39.85 -42.75 -21.49
C LYS A 11 -38.60 -42.25 -22.22
N VAL A 12 -38.12 -43.03 -23.20
CA VAL A 12 -36.98 -42.63 -24.03
C VAL A 12 -37.37 -41.47 -24.93
N GLU A 13 -38.55 -41.51 -25.53
CA GLU A 13 -39.10 -40.44 -26.37
C GLU A 13 -39.30 -39.15 -25.57
N PHE A 14 -39.91 -39.23 -24.37
CA PHE A 14 -40.03 -38.08 -23.47
C PHE A 14 -38.67 -37.51 -23.04
N PHE A 15 -37.66 -38.36 -22.83
CA PHE A 15 -36.31 -37.89 -22.48
C PHE A 15 -35.62 -37.21 -23.66
N LEU A 16 -35.81 -37.70 -24.89
CA LEU A 16 -35.29 -37.06 -26.10
C LEU A 16 -35.98 -35.73 -26.38
N GLU A 17 -37.31 -35.66 -26.25
CA GLU A 17 -38.07 -34.40 -26.36
C GLU A 17 -37.66 -33.40 -25.26
N SER A 18 -37.41 -33.87 -24.03
CA SER A 18 -36.94 -33.02 -22.94
C SER A 18 -35.52 -32.50 -23.17
N LEU A 19 -34.66 -33.25 -23.87
CA LEU A 19 -33.32 -32.81 -24.27
C LEU A 19 -33.38 -31.80 -25.41
N GLU A 20 -34.28 -31.98 -26.39
CA GLU A 20 -34.51 -31.00 -27.46
C GLU A 20 -35.13 -29.70 -26.93
N GLN A 21 -35.96 -29.77 -25.87
CA GLN A 21 -36.53 -28.61 -25.20
C GLN A 21 -35.57 -27.89 -24.25
N GLN A 22 -34.49 -28.55 -23.80
CA GLN A 22 -33.34 -27.85 -23.24
C GLN A 22 -32.58 -27.14 -24.37
N LYS A 23 -33.19 -26.08 -24.91
CA LYS A 23 -32.44 -25.02 -25.58
C LYS A 23 -31.48 -24.44 -24.56
N THR A 24 -30.25 -24.95 -24.52
CA THR A 24 -29.11 -24.15 -24.08
C THR A 24 -29.17 -22.85 -24.87
N GLU A 25 -29.29 -21.72 -24.17
CA GLU A 25 -29.25 -20.40 -24.79
C GLU A 25 -28.00 -20.34 -25.67
N ASP A 26 -28.20 -20.28 -26.99
CA ASP A 26 -27.12 -20.25 -27.96
C ASP A 26 -26.57 -18.84 -28.01
N HIS A 27 -25.61 -18.57 -27.14
CA HIS A 27 -24.91 -17.29 -27.05
C HIS A 27 -23.82 -17.14 -28.13
N SER A 28 -23.69 -18.05 -29.09
CA SER A 28 -22.60 -18.00 -30.09
C SER A 28 -22.57 -16.69 -30.88
N GLU A 29 -23.73 -16.15 -31.25
CA GLU A 29 -23.87 -14.87 -31.95
C GLU A 29 -23.52 -13.67 -31.05
N GLU A 30 -23.86 -13.72 -29.76
CA GLU A 30 -23.47 -12.68 -28.79
C GLU A 30 -21.96 -12.72 -28.53
N LEU A 31 -21.39 -13.93 -28.40
CA LEU A 31 -19.95 -14.15 -28.26
C LEU A 31 -19.21 -13.59 -29.48
N ARG A 32 -19.66 -13.89 -30.70
CA ARG A 32 -19.04 -13.37 -31.93
C ARG A 32 -19.06 -11.84 -32.00
N LYS A 33 -20.19 -11.22 -31.62
CA LYS A 33 -20.30 -9.75 -31.57
C LYS A 33 -19.35 -9.14 -30.53
N LEU A 34 -19.21 -9.77 -29.37
CA LEU A 34 -18.28 -9.35 -28.32
C LEU A 34 -16.83 -9.49 -28.80
N GLU A 35 -16.47 -10.60 -29.43
CA GLU A 35 -15.13 -10.84 -29.98
C GLU A 35 -14.76 -9.84 -31.09
N GLU A 36 -15.68 -9.55 -32.02
CA GLU A 36 -15.48 -8.50 -33.03
C GLU A 36 -15.29 -7.13 -32.38
N ARG A 37 -16.09 -6.83 -31.34
CA ARG A 37 -15.97 -5.56 -30.62
C ARG A 37 -14.64 -5.45 -29.88
N ILE A 38 -14.19 -6.53 -29.23
CA ILE A 38 -12.87 -6.60 -28.58
C ILE A 38 -11.78 -6.33 -29.62
N LYS A 39 -11.83 -7.01 -30.77
CA LYS A 39 -10.83 -6.85 -31.83
C LYS A 39 -10.75 -5.43 -32.38
N VAL A 40 -11.89 -4.76 -32.57
CA VAL A 40 -11.94 -3.35 -32.98
C VAL A 40 -11.31 -2.46 -31.90
N LEU A 41 -11.67 -2.65 -30.63
CA LEU A 41 -11.12 -1.88 -29.51
C LEU A 41 -9.61 -2.12 -29.35
N GLU A 42 -9.13 -3.35 -29.47
CA GLU A 42 -7.71 -3.69 -29.43
C GLU A 42 -6.95 -3.04 -30.59
N SER A 43 -7.56 -2.90 -31.77
CA SER A 43 -6.94 -2.18 -32.90
C SER A 43 -6.87 -0.67 -32.71
N GLU A 44 -7.68 -0.11 -31.80
CA GLU A 44 -7.66 1.31 -31.43
C GLU A 44 -6.63 1.63 -30.33
N VAL A 45 -6.11 0.60 -29.65
CA VAL A 45 -5.12 0.74 -28.57
C VAL A 45 -3.75 0.30 -29.08
N ASP A 46 -2.79 1.23 -29.12
CA ASP A 46 -1.38 0.88 -29.33
C ASP A 46 -0.79 0.38 -27.99
N PRO A 47 -0.50 -0.92 -27.84
CA PRO A 47 0.02 -1.48 -26.59
C PRO A 47 1.43 -0.97 -26.27
N ASP A 48 2.22 -0.65 -27.29
CA ASP A 48 3.59 -0.16 -27.10
C ASP A 48 3.55 1.28 -26.60
N ALA A 49 2.70 2.13 -27.19
CA ALA A 49 2.48 3.49 -26.71
C ALA A 49 1.94 3.53 -25.26
N LEU A 50 1.07 2.58 -24.89
CA LEU A 50 0.58 2.45 -23.52
C LEU A 50 1.72 2.10 -22.56
N GLU A 51 2.55 1.10 -22.90
CA GLU A 51 3.68 0.69 -22.07
C GLU A 51 4.70 1.83 -21.90
N GLU A 52 5.01 2.56 -22.97
CA GLU A 52 5.88 3.75 -22.91
C GLU A 52 5.33 4.83 -21.97
N ALA A 53 4.03 5.12 -22.06
CA ALA A 53 3.38 6.07 -21.17
C ALA A 53 3.44 5.62 -19.70
N MET A 54 3.20 4.33 -19.42
CA MET A 54 3.30 3.77 -18.07
C MET A 54 4.72 3.86 -17.52
N GLN A 55 5.73 3.55 -18.33
CA GLN A 55 7.13 3.64 -17.94
C GLN A 55 7.55 5.09 -17.66
N SER A 56 7.09 6.04 -18.48
CA SER A 56 7.34 7.48 -18.26
C SER A 56 6.78 7.95 -16.91
N VAL A 57 5.54 7.58 -16.58
CA VAL A 57 4.93 7.90 -15.29
C VAL A 57 5.69 7.22 -14.14
N ALA A 58 6.07 5.96 -14.27
CA ALA A 58 6.82 5.24 -13.25
C ALA A 58 8.20 5.86 -12.96
N GLN A 59 8.88 6.38 -14.00
CA GLN A 59 10.13 7.12 -13.85
C GLN A 59 9.91 8.45 -13.11
N GLY A 60 8.83 9.18 -13.43
CA GLY A 60 8.45 10.39 -12.71
C GLY A 60 8.19 10.14 -11.23
N ILE A 61 7.44 9.08 -10.91
CA ILE A 61 7.19 8.66 -9.51
C ILE A 61 8.51 8.40 -8.78
N ALA A 62 9.43 7.67 -9.39
CA ALA A 62 10.72 7.35 -8.78
C ALA A 62 11.60 8.58 -8.55
N ALA A 63 11.55 9.57 -9.45
CA ALA A 63 12.29 10.82 -9.30
C ALA A 63 11.73 11.67 -8.15
N GLU A 64 10.42 11.92 -8.13
CA GLU A 64 9.77 12.66 -7.04
C GLU A 64 9.94 11.95 -5.68
N ALA A 65 9.93 10.61 -5.67
CA ALA A 65 10.15 9.85 -4.45
C ALA A 65 11.58 10.05 -3.92
N GLY A 66 12.56 10.21 -4.80
CA GLY A 66 13.94 10.55 -4.42
C GLY A 66 14.01 11.91 -3.72
N GLU A 67 13.31 12.93 -4.25
CA GLU A 67 13.26 14.26 -3.64
C GLU A 67 12.62 14.24 -2.24
N ILE A 68 11.57 13.44 -2.05
CA ILE A 68 10.97 13.26 -0.72
C ILE A 68 11.94 12.52 0.21
N LEU A 69 12.64 11.50 -0.30
CA LEU A 69 13.60 10.73 0.48
C LEU A 69 14.75 11.59 1.03
N ASP A 70 15.11 12.67 0.34
CA ASP A 70 16.09 13.68 0.80
C ASP A 70 15.69 14.41 2.09
N SER A 71 14.39 14.47 2.39
CA SER A 71 13.89 15.01 3.66
C SER A 71 13.70 13.96 4.76
N LEU A 72 13.88 12.67 4.43
CA LEU A 72 13.66 11.56 5.35
C LEU A 72 14.96 11.00 5.93
N PRO A 73 14.91 10.41 7.15
CA PRO A 73 16.01 9.61 7.67
C PRO A 73 16.24 8.42 6.75
N PHE A 74 17.35 8.46 6.03
CA PHE A 74 17.73 7.42 5.08
C PHE A 74 19.24 7.38 4.99
N ASP A 75 19.80 6.17 4.94
CA ASP A 75 21.25 5.98 4.90
C ASP A 75 21.87 6.64 3.66
N ASP A 76 22.86 7.51 3.89
CA ASP A 76 23.58 8.21 2.83
C ASP A 76 24.32 7.26 1.88
N SER A 77 24.68 6.07 2.36
CA SER A 77 25.34 5.04 1.53
C SER A 77 24.42 4.49 0.44
N THR A 78 23.10 4.52 0.66
CA THR A 78 22.09 4.02 -0.28
C THR A 78 21.31 5.15 -0.94
N ARG A 79 21.35 6.37 -0.40
CA ARG A 79 20.67 7.57 -0.93
C ARG A 79 20.99 7.89 -2.39
N LYS A 80 22.25 7.67 -2.82
CA LYS A 80 22.69 7.93 -4.21
C LYS A 80 22.21 6.88 -5.22
N ARG A 81 21.62 5.78 -4.77
CA ARG A 81 21.18 4.69 -5.65
C ARG A 81 19.91 5.12 -6.38
N ARG A 82 19.84 4.81 -7.67
CA ARG A 82 18.66 5.13 -8.48
C ARG A 82 17.45 4.35 -7.96
N LEU A 83 16.36 5.07 -7.67
CA LEU A 83 15.08 4.47 -7.35
C LEU A 83 14.36 4.00 -8.61
N VAL A 84 13.61 2.91 -8.47
CA VAL A 84 12.76 2.37 -9.53
C VAL A 84 11.43 1.94 -8.92
N PHE A 85 10.35 2.29 -9.62
CA PHE A 85 9.01 1.81 -9.34
C PHE A 85 8.58 0.81 -10.41
N ASP A 86 8.44 -0.46 -10.02
CA ASP A 86 7.89 -1.51 -10.87
C ASP A 86 6.36 -1.48 -10.74
N HIS A 87 5.68 -0.83 -11.68
CA HIS A 87 4.23 -0.69 -11.67
C HIS A 87 3.49 -2.02 -11.92
N LYS A 88 4.15 -3.03 -12.51
CA LYS A 88 3.55 -4.35 -12.78
C LYS A 88 3.52 -5.19 -11.51
N LYS A 89 4.54 -5.07 -10.66
CA LYS A 89 4.62 -5.77 -9.36
C LYS A 89 4.18 -4.93 -8.17
N LEU A 90 3.95 -3.63 -8.38
CA LEU A 90 3.71 -2.64 -7.32
C LEU A 90 4.83 -2.65 -6.27
N GLN A 91 6.08 -2.66 -6.74
CA GLN A 91 7.27 -2.74 -5.89
C GLN A 91 8.21 -1.56 -6.16
N CYS A 92 8.72 -0.95 -5.10
CA CYS A 92 9.87 -0.06 -5.18
C CYS A 92 11.17 -0.84 -4.94
N HIS A 93 12.24 -0.44 -5.62
CA HIS A 93 13.58 -0.99 -5.40
C HIS A 93 14.65 0.03 -5.75
N GLN A 94 15.89 -0.27 -5.36
CA GLN A 94 17.07 0.50 -5.73
C GLN A 94 17.90 -0.24 -6.79
N LEU A 95 18.60 0.52 -7.62
CA LEU A 95 19.60 -0.01 -8.54
C LEU A 95 21.01 0.29 -8.04
N ASP A 96 21.85 -0.74 -8.04
CA ASP A 96 23.30 -0.65 -7.86
C ASP A 96 23.99 -0.96 -9.19
N GLY A 97 24.30 0.08 -9.95
CA GLY A 97 24.62 -0.07 -11.37
C GLY A 97 23.43 -0.68 -12.13
N ILE A 98 23.60 -1.91 -12.60
CA ILE A 98 22.57 -2.71 -13.29
C ILE A 98 21.84 -3.70 -12.37
N ARG A 99 22.32 -3.89 -11.14
CA ARG A 99 21.74 -4.88 -10.21
C ARG A 99 20.55 -4.28 -9.47
N GLN A 100 19.41 -4.98 -9.52
CA GLN A 100 18.28 -4.69 -8.65
C GLN A 100 18.59 -5.11 -7.21
N VAL A 101 18.53 -4.13 -6.30
CA VAL A 101 18.59 -4.33 -4.86
C VAL A 101 17.16 -4.39 -4.36
N ARG A 102 16.71 -5.59 -3.96
CA ARG A 102 15.37 -5.79 -3.42
C ARG A 102 15.25 -5.13 -2.04
N MET A 103 14.04 -4.71 -1.68
CA MET A 103 13.76 -4.07 -0.38
C MET A 103 14.38 -4.76 0.84
N PRO A 104 14.34 -6.11 1.00
CA PRO A 104 14.97 -6.77 2.16
C PRO A 104 16.48 -6.59 2.25
N THR A 105 17.13 -6.16 1.17
CA THR A 105 18.57 -5.95 1.05
C THR A 105 18.95 -4.48 1.09
N ILE A 106 18.00 -3.55 1.01
CA ILE A 106 18.23 -2.09 1.02
C ILE A 106 18.67 -1.59 2.41
N GLY A 107 18.41 -2.35 3.47
CA GLY A 107 18.98 -2.07 4.80
C GLY A 107 17.96 -2.19 5.92
N SER A 108 18.08 -1.28 6.90
CA SER A 108 17.32 -1.25 8.15
C SER A 108 15.82 -1.01 7.96
N ASP A 109 15.04 -1.31 8.99
CA ASP A 109 13.61 -0.98 9.07
C ASP A 109 13.35 0.52 8.84
N GLU A 110 14.31 1.39 9.19
CA GLU A 110 14.27 2.84 8.96
C GLU A 110 14.22 3.17 7.46
N ASN A 111 15.15 2.58 6.69
CA ASN A 111 15.21 2.76 5.24
C ASN A 111 13.94 2.24 4.56
N TYR A 112 13.43 1.09 5.02
CA TYR A 112 12.20 0.52 4.50
C TYR A 112 11.01 1.47 4.70
N LEU A 113 10.85 2.01 5.90
CA LEU A 113 9.81 2.97 6.24
C LEU A 113 9.92 4.22 5.35
N SER A 114 11.11 4.82 5.27
CA SER A 114 11.33 6.06 4.52
C SER A 114 11.03 5.89 3.02
N LEU A 115 11.41 4.76 2.42
CA LEU A 115 11.05 4.45 1.03
C LEU A 115 9.54 4.35 0.83
N HIS A 116 8.86 3.60 1.69
CA HIS A 116 7.41 3.44 1.56
C HIS A 116 6.69 4.78 1.72
N LEU A 117 7.06 5.56 2.73
CA LEU A 117 6.49 6.90 2.93
C LEU A 117 6.68 7.77 1.69
N ALA A 118 7.89 7.82 1.13
CA ALA A 118 8.16 8.58 -0.08
C ALA A 118 7.26 8.14 -1.26
N PHE A 119 7.19 6.84 -1.55
CA PHE A 119 6.38 6.33 -2.66
C PHE A 119 4.88 6.53 -2.43
N TYR A 120 4.36 6.30 -1.22
CA TYR A 120 2.95 6.54 -0.92
C TYR A 120 2.57 8.00 -1.13
N LEU A 121 3.38 8.94 -0.62
CA LEU A 121 3.12 10.37 -0.78
C LEU A 121 3.12 10.79 -2.25
N VAL A 122 4.09 10.33 -3.04
CA VAL A 122 4.13 10.63 -4.49
C VAL A 122 2.95 10.03 -5.24
N LEU A 123 2.55 8.79 -4.92
CA LEU A 123 1.37 8.18 -5.53
C LEU A 123 0.11 9.00 -5.24
N HIS A 124 -0.08 9.45 -4.00
CA HIS A 124 -1.21 10.31 -3.64
C HIS A 124 -1.17 11.67 -4.34
N ARG A 125 0.01 12.29 -4.49
CA ARG A 125 0.19 13.50 -5.32
C ARG A 125 -0.23 13.24 -6.77
N LEU A 126 0.22 12.12 -7.36
CA LEU A 126 -0.12 11.75 -8.72
C LEU A 126 -1.63 11.54 -8.90
N PHE A 127 -2.28 10.83 -7.97
CA PHE A 127 -3.72 10.60 -8.01
C PHE A 127 -4.51 11.90 -7.91
N ALA A 128 -4.12 12.79 -6.99
CA ALA A 128 -4.74 14.10 -6.83
C ALA A 128 -4.58 14.95 -8.10
N LYS A 129 -3.34 15.09 -8.61
CA LYS A 129 -3.01 15.86 -9.83
C LYS A 129 -3.77 15.34 -11.05
N SER A 130 -3.89 14.02 -11.16
CA SER A 130 -4.53 13.35 -12.30
C SER A 130 -6.04 13.14 -12.11
N ARG A 131 -6.63 13.70 -11.04
CA ARG A 131 -8.06 13.58 -10.68
C ARG A 131 -8.56 12.14 -10.70
N ARG A 132 -7.74 11.21 -10.18
CA ARG A 132 -8.07 9.78 -10.11
C ARG A 132 -9.01 9.52 -8.93
N PRO A 133 -9.88 8.51 -9.02
CA PRO A 133 -10.87 8.19 -7.98
C PRO A 133 -10.24 7.47 -6.77
N VAL A 134 -9.02 7.83 -6.38
CA VAL A 134 -8.36 7.30 -5.18
C VAL A 134 -8.55 8.33 -4.06
N PRO A 135 -9.16 7.96 -2.92
CA PRO A 135 -9.29 8.87 -1.79
C PRO A 135 -7.90 9.38 -1.36
N GLY A 136 -7.77 10.67 -1.10
CA GLY A 136 -6.57 11.24 -0.52
C GLY A 136 -6.47 10.94 0.97
N LEU A 137 -6.48 9.66 1.34
CA LEU A 137 -6.38 9.20 2.73
C LEU A 137 -5.22 8.22 2.85
N ILE A 138 -4.30 8.50 3.76
CA ILE A 138 -3.22 7.59 4.16
C ILE A 138 -3.40 7.28 5.64
N VAL A 139 -3.35 5.99 6.00
CA VAL A 139 -3.38 5.54 7.39
C VAL A 139 -2.05 4.88 7.71
N ILE A 140 -1.38 5.36 8.76
CA ILE A 140 -0.05 4.90 9.16
C ILE A 140 -0.11 4.43 10.61
N ASP A 141 0.35 3.22 10.86
CA ASP A 141 0.48 2.66 12.20
C ASP A 141 1.96 2.59 12.61
N GLN A 142 2.30 3.31 13.67
CA GLN A 142 3.61 3.35 14.32
C GLN A 142 4.81 3.66 13.40
N VAL A 143 4.99 4.93 13.04
CA VAL A 143 6.20 5.39 12.32
C VAL A 143 7.46 5.33 13.18
N SER A 144 7.32 5.38 14.51
CA SER A 144 8.46 5.40 15.42
C SER A 144 9.08 4.01 15.64
N ARG A 145 8.45 2.93 15.19
CA ARG A 145 8.84 1.55 15.52
C ARG A 145 10.30 1.21 15.18
N PRO A 146 10.84 1.58 13.99
CA PRO A 146 12.24 1.29 13.66
C PRO A 146 13.24 1.93 14.63
N TYR A 147 12.90 3.11 15.14
CA TYR A 147 13.77 3.98 15.93
C TYR A 147 13.70 3.66 17.45
N PHE A 148 12.55 3.17 17.91
CA PHE A 148 12.30 2.82 19.31
C PHE A 148 11.81 1.37 19.47
N PRO A 149 12.69 0.36 19.34
CA PRO A 149 12.34 -1.02 19.61
C PRO A 149 11.89 -1.20 21.07
N LYS A 150 10.88 -2.05 21.30
CA LYS A 150 10.20 -2.26 22.60
C LYS A 150 11.16 -2.49 23.77
N GLU A 151 12.28 -3.14 23.53
CA GLU A 151 13.34 -3.43 24.52
C GLU A 151 13.99 -2.16 25.11
N LYS A 152 14.02 -1.05 24.36
CA LYS A 152 14.56 0.23 24.84
C LYS A 152 13.57 0.98 25.75
N TYR A 153 12.27 0.74 25.59
CA TYR A 153 11.24 1.36 26.45
C TYR A 153 11.24 0.78 27.87
N GLU A 154 11.52 -0.52 28.04
CA GLU A 154 11.56 -1.15 29.37
C GLU A 154 12.80 -0.75 30.18
N LYS A 155 13.90 -0.41 29.52
CA LYS A 155 15.14 0.07 30.16
C LYS A 155 15.18 1.58 30.43
N MET A 156 14.12 2.34 30.08
CA MET A 156 14.05 3.79 30.32
C MET A 156 14.06 4.17 31.81
N VAL A 157 13.79 3.23 32.73
CA VAL A 157 13.67 3.52 34.16
C VAL A 157 15.02 3.46 34.90
N ASP A 158 16.06 2.80 34.35
CA ASP A 158 17.31 2.51 35.08
C ASP A 158 18.60 3.09 34.46
N LEU A 159 18.58 3.71 33.28
CA LEU A 159 19.80 4.07 32.52
C LEU A 159 20.07 5.57 32.37
N SER A 160 19.58 6.41 33.28
CA SER A 160 19.75 7.87 33.23
C SER A 160 21.18 8.39 33.45
N GLU A 161 22.19 7.53 33.55
CA GLU A 161 23.59 7.93 33.85
C GLU A 161 24.59 7.75 32.69
N ASP A 162 24.23 7.06 31.61
CA ASP A 162 25.14 6.85 30.47
C ASP A 162 24.89 7.86 29.33
N GLY A 163 25.73 8.90 29.24
CA GLY A 163 25.60 10.01 28.28
C GLY A 163 25.55 9.59 26.80
N ASP A 164 26.18 8.47 26.43
CA ASP A 164 26.16 7.95 25.05
C ASP A 164 24.79 7.37 24.66
N ILE A 165 24.03 6.83 25.62
CA ILE A 165 22.69 6.29 25.39
C ILE A 165 21.70 7.44 25.22
N ALA A 166 21.80 8.47 26.06
CA ALA A 166 20.98 9.67 25.95
C ALA A 166 21.17 10.37 24.60
N SER A 167 22.41 10.50 24.14
CA SER A 167 22.74 11.09 22.83
C SER A 167 22.12 10.31 21.66
N LYS A 168 22.26 8.98 21.63
CA LYS A 168 21.66 8.15 20.59
C LYS A 168 20.13 8.25 20.58
N LEU A 169 19.49 8.27 21.75
CA LEU A 169 18.03 8.40 21.85
C LEU A 169 17.55 9.76 21.33
N MET A 170 18.32 10.83 21.53
CA MET A 170 18.02 12.14 20.94
C MET A 170 18.06 12.10 19.41
N ASP A 171 19.07 11.47 18.83
CA ASP A 171 19.19 11.32 17.37
C ASP A 171 18.01 10.54 16.78
N GLU A 172 17.63 9.41 17.39
CA GLU A 172 16.46 8.62 16.96
C GLU A 172 15.14 9.40 17.08
N ARG A 173 14.99 10.22 18.14
CA ARG A 173 13.84 11.11 18.31
C ARG A 173 13.79 12.17 17.23
N GLU A 174 14.93 12.73 16.84
CA GLU A 174 15.02 13.72 15.77
C GLU A 174 14.66 13.12 14.41
N LYS A 175 15.07 11.88 14.13
CA LYS A 175 14.66 11.16 12.91
C LYS A 175 13.14 11.03 12.79
N VAL A 176 12.46 10.64 13.88
CA VAL A 176 10.99 10.56 13.89
C VAL A 176 10.36 11.95 13.72
N ARG A 177 10.95 12.99 14.32
CA ARG A 177 10.48 14.36 14.11
C ARG A 177 10.53 14.78 12.63
N LYS A 178 11.62 14.46 11.92
CA LYS A 178 11.74 14.73 10.46
C LYS A 178 10.63 14.06 9.65
N ILE A 179 10.20 12.86 10.04
CA ILE A 179 9.05 12.19 9.41
C ILE A 179 7.79 13.04 9.59
N PHE A 180 7.47 13.47 10.82
CA PHE A 180 6.30 14.31 11.07
C PHE A 180 6.37 15.67 10.36
N ASP A 181 7.55 16.30 10.32
CA ASP A 181 7.77 17.54 9.57
C ASP A 181 7.41 17.37 8.09
N LEU A 182 7.82 16.26 7.47
CA LEU A 182 7.42 15.92 6.12
C LEU A 182 5.90 15.72 6.02
N LEU A 183 5.30 14.92 6.90
CA LEU A 183 3.85 14.64 6.83
C LEU A 183 3.03 15.93 6.93
N PHE A 184 3.39 16.85 7.82
CA PHE A 184 2.75 18.17 7.90
C PHE A 184 2.91 18.95 6.61
N LYS A 185 4.13 19.02 6.08
CA LYS A 185 4.41 19.70 4.80
C LYS A 185 3.56 19.15 3.65
N GLU A 186 3.38 17.83 3.58
CA GLU A 186 2.57 17.20 2.53
C GLU A 186 1.08 17.50 2.65
N VAL A 187 0.54 17.47 3.88
CA VAL A 187 -0.87 17.82 4.14
C VAL A 187 -1.13 19.30 3.85
N ASP A 188 -0.22 20.19 4.23
CA ASP A 188 -0.33 21.63 3.96
C ASP A 188 -0.22 21.94 2.45
N GLY A 189 0.57 21.15 1.71
CA GLY A 189 0.77 21.32 0.28
C GLY A 189 -0.33 20.72 -0.61
N ALA A 190 -1.12 19.78 -0.09
CA ALA A 190 -2.11 19.04 -0.86
C ALA A 190 -3.54 19.21 -0.30
N ALA A 191 -4.36 20.00 -0.99
CA ALA A 191 -5.71 20.38 -0.55
C ALA A 191 -6.66 19.20 -0.23
N ASN A 192 -6.42 18.01 -0.81
CA ASN A 192 -7.27 16.84 -0.65
C ASN A 192 -6.55 15.64 0.01
N LEU A 193 -5.45 15.87 0.73
CA LEU A 193 -4.72 14.81 1.43
C LEU A 193 -5.00 14.85 2.94
N GLN A 194 -5.43 13.72 3.49
CA GLN A 194 -5.58 13.46 4.90
C GLN A 194 -4.64 12.32 5.28
N ILE A 195 -3.89 12.50 6.36
CA ILE A 195 -3.02 11.46 6.92
C ILE A 195 -3.47 11.20 8.36
N LEU A 196 -3.84 9.95 8.65
CA LEU A 196 -4.14 9.46 9.99
C LEU A 196 -2.94 8.67 10.50
N VAL A 197 -2.40 9.07 11.64
CA VAL A 197 -1.23 8.43 12.24
C VAL A 197 -1.60 7.91 13.62
N PHE A 198 -1.39 6.61 13.84
CA PHE A 198 -1.43 5.99 15.16
C PHE A 198 -0.01 5.92 15.70
N GLU A 199 0.27 6.63 16.79
CA GLU A 199 1.62 6.74 17.31
C GLU A 199 1.63 6.85 18.84
N LYS A 200 2.69 6.31 19.45
CA LYS A 200 3.02 6.46 20.87
C LYS A 200 4.02 7.59 21.11
N ALA A 201 4.93 7.82 20.16
CA ALA A 201 5.83 8.97 20.21
C ALA A 201 5.01 10.27 20.26
N PHE A 202 5.34 11.16 21.19
CA PHE A 202 4.66 12.44 21.36
C PHE A 202 5.69 13.56 21.50
N PHE A 203 5.48 14.65 20.76
CA PHE A 203 6.38 15.81 20.70
C PHE A 203 5.66 17.03 21.30
N PRO A 204 5.64 17.19 22.64
CA PRO A 204 4.90 18.28 23.31
C PRO A 204 5.37 19.68 22.93
N GLU A 205 6.62 19.81 22.49
CA GLU A 205 7.24 21.04 22.02
C GLU A 205 6.74 21.49 20.63
N ASP A 206 6.14 20.61 19.83
CA ASP A 206 5.64 20.94 18.49
C ASP A 206 4.14 21.24 18.54
N GLU A 207 3.79 22.50 18.30
CA GLU A 207 2.41 22.98 18.30
C GLU A 207 1.57 22.32 17.20
N ARG A 208 2.14 22.06 16.01
CA ARG A 208 1.43 21.37 14.91
C ARG A 208 1.06 19.95 15.31
N TYR A 209 1.99 19.26 15.97
CA TYR A 209 1.76 17.92 16.51
C TYR A 209 0.62 17.94 17.53
N ARG A 210 0.70 18.83 18.53
CA ARG A 210 -0.34 18.96 19.56
C ARG A 210 -1.71 19.24 18.98
N ASN A 211 -1.80 20.13 18.00
CA ASN A 211 -3.07 20.48 17.35
C ASN A 211 -3.62 19.34 16.48
N ALA A 212 -2.76 18.47 15.97
CA ALA A 212 -3.15 17.29 15.19
C ALA A 212 -3.63 16.12 16.04
N VAL A 213 -3.22 16.04 17.32
CA VAL A 213 -3.69 14.97 18.23
C VAL A 213 -5.18 15.15 18.52
N ARG A 214 -5.98 14.16 18.09
CA ARG A 214 -7.43 14.11 18.33
C ARG A 214 -7.80 13.27 19.54
N PHE A 215 -7.09 12.17 19.75
CA PHE A 215 -7.35 11.23 20.82
C PHE A 215 -6.03 10.74 21.38
N THR A 216 -6.02 10.56 22.70
CA THR A 216 -4.92 9.91 23.43
C THR A 216 -5.52 8.74 24.19
N TRP A 217 -5.23 7.52 23.76
CA TRP A 217 -5.72 6.32 24.42
C TRP A 217 -4.77 5.89 25.53
N SER A 218 -5.33 5.62 26.71
CA SER A 218 -4.60 5.05 27.86
C SER A 218 -5.47 3.99 28.52
N LYS A 219 -4.88 2.96 29.12
CA LYS A 219 -5.69 1.97 29.85
C LYS A 219 -6.41 2.66 31.02
N PRO A 220 -7.72 2.40 31.25
CA PRO A 220 -8.54 1.35 30.65
C PRO A 220 -9.26 1.71 29.33
N GLU A 221 -9.28 2.99 28.93
CA GLU A 221 -9.92 3.51 27.71
C GLU A 221 -9.00 3.35 26.48
N GLY A 222 -8.69 2.09 26.15
CA GLY A 222 -7.90 1.73 24.98
C GLY A 222 -8.69 1.85 23.67
N LEU A 223 -7.98 1.96 22.54
CA LEU A 223 -8.59 1.82 21.21
C LEU A 223 -9.26 0.45 21.02
N VAL A 224 -8.72 -0.58 21.65
CA VAL A 224 -9.31 -1.92 21.73
C VAL A 224 -10.24 -1.97 22.95
N PRO A 225 -11.55 -2.23 22.75
CA PRO A 225 -12.51 -2.38 23.85
C PRO A 225 -12.12 -3.46 24.86
N ALA A 226 -12.53 -3.30 26.11
CA ALA A 226 -12.23 -4.25 27.18
C ALA A 226 -12.92 -5.62 27.00
N ASP A 227 -14.01 -5.66 26.25
CA ASP A 227 -14.77 -6.86 25.89
C ASP A 227 -14.30 -7.52 24.58
N TRP A 228 -13.19 -7.04 23.99
CA TRP A 228 -12.64 -7.62 22.77
C TRP A 228 -12.24 -9.09 23.01
N PRO A 229 -12.69 -10.03 22.16
CA PRO A 229 -12.44 -11.45 22.38
C PRO A 229 -10.93 -11.73 22.33
N GLU A 230 -10.40 -12.30 23.41
CA GLU A 230 -9.03 -12.79 23.43
C GLU A 230 -8.91 -14.00 22.50
N LYS A 231 -7.86 -14.01 21.66
CA LYS A 231 -7.58 -15.14 20.79
C LYS A 231 -7.30 -16.36 21.69
N PRO A 232 -8.04 -17.48 21.60
CA PRO A 232 -7.71 -18.66 22.37
C PRO A 232 -6.30 -19.10 21.98
N LEU A 233 -5.45 -19.32 22.99
CA LEU A 233 -4.12 -19.89 22.80
C LEU A 233 -4.29 -21.30 22.21
N THR A 234 -4.09 -21.43 20.90
CA THR A 234 -3.90 -22.71 20.21
C THR A 234 -2.43 -23.05 20.13
#